data_AF-A0A8R1ELJ7-F1
#
_entry.id   AF-A0A8R1ELJ7-F1
#
_cell.length_a   1.000
_cell.length_b   1.000
_cell.length_c   1.000
_cell.angle_alpha   90.00
_cell.angle_beta   90.00
_cell.angle_gamma   90.00
#
_symmetry.space_group_name_H-M   'P 1'
#
loop_
_entity.id
_entity.type
_entity.pdbx_description
1 polymer ?
#
loop_
_entity_poly.entity_id
_entity_poly.type
_entity_poly.pdbx_seq_one_letter_code
_entity_poly.pdbx_strand_id
1 'polypeptide(L)'
;MNDEESFSALRYVASYATNGAKEGENLEGWKALYSPLELGRRAKAILEIGRAEWLESCGYETRVIEYVPSEVSPENLLILAMKRAIE
;
A
#
# COMPACT_ATOMS: atom_id res chain seq x y z
N MET A 1 -6.05 2.91 -13.73
CA MET A 1 -4.84 2.12 -13.97
C MET A 1 -5.35 0.75 -14.38
N ASN A 2 -5.44 0.47 -15.68
CA ASN A 2 -6.36 -0.54 -16.20
C ASN A 2 -5.64 -1.67 -16.95
N ASP A 3 -4.31 -1.70 -16.88
CA ASP A 3 -3.44 -2.68 -17.53
C ASP A 3 -2.50 -3.32 -16.50
N GLU A 4 -2.09 -4.55 -16.79
CA GLU A 4 -1.23 -5.35 -15.91
C GLU A 4 0.16 -4.74 -15.73
N GLU A 5 0.68 -4.04 -16.74
CA GLU A 5 2.00 -3.41 -16.66
C GLU A 5 2.01 -2.32 -15.58
N SER A 6 1.03 -1.43 -15.61
CA SER A 6 0.87 -0.37 -14.61
C SER A 6 0.61 -0.96 -13.22
N PHE A 7 -0.18 -2.02 -13.11
CA PHE A 7 -0.41 -2.69 -11.83
C PHE A 7 0.86 -3.38 -11.29
N SER A 8 1.65 -4.00 -12.15
CA SER A 8 2.95 -4.57 -11.81
C SER A 8 3.92 -3.49 -11.31
N ALA A 9 3.98 -2.34 -11.98
CA ALA A 9 4.79 -1.20 -11.56
C ALA A 9 4.36 -0.69 -10.17
N LEU A 10 3.05 -0.57 -9.91
CA LEU A 10 2.54 -0.16 -8.60
C LEU A 10 2.94 -1.16 -7.49
N ARG A 11 2.83 -2.46 -7.75
CA ARG A 11 3.26 -3.52 -6.81
C ARG A 11 4.76 -3.46 -6.53
N TYR A 12 5.57 -3.20 -7.55
CA TYR A 12 7.01 -3.02 -7.40
C TYR A 12 7.33 -1.82 -6.49
N VAL A 13 6.73 -0.66 -6.75
CA VAL A 13 6.95 0.54 -5.91
C VAL A 13 6.51 0.27 -4.46
N ALA A 14 5.36 -0.38 -4.26
CA ALA A 14 4.87 -0.72 -2.93
C ALA A 14 5.84 -1.60 -2.10
N SER A 15 6.70 -2.40 -2.76
CA SER A 15 7.71 -3.21 -2.06
C SER A 15 8.77 -2.40 -1.31
N TYR A 16 8.96 -1.12 -1.66
CA TYR A 16 9.83 -0.23 -0.90
C TYR A 16 9.31 0.10 0.48
N ALA A 17 8.00 -0.02 0.71
CA ALA A 17 7.41 0.13 2.04
C ALA A 17 7.77 -1.01 3.00
N THR A 18 8.15 -2.19 2.48
CA THR A 18 8.39 -3.38 3.32
C THR A 18 9.88 -3.73 3.41
N ASN A 19 10.63 -3.58 2.33
CA ASN A 19 12.01 -4.05 2.26
C ASN A 19 13.05 -3.00 2.66
N GLY A 20 12.64 -1.73 2.81
CA GLY A 20 13.54 -0.60 2.98
C GLY A 20 14.32 -0.31 1.70
N ALA A 21 14.16 0.88 1.13
CA ALA A 21 15.04 1.30 0.06
C ALA A 21 16.40 1.70 0.64
N LYS A 22 17.49 1.33 -0.03
CA LYS A 22 18.84 1.76 0.38
C LYS A 22 18.91 3.28 0.25
N GLU A 23 19.08 3.97 1.37
CA GLU A 23 19.46 5.39 1.36
C GLU A 23 20.91 5.49 0.87
N GLY A 24 21.17 6.36 -0.11
CA GLY A 24 22.53 6.65 -0.57
C GLY A 24 22.79 6.60 -2.08
N GLU A 25 21.79 6.37 -2.92
CA GLU A 25 21.97 6.55 -4.37
C GLU A 25 21.74 8.02 -4.76
N ASN A 26 22.48 8.53 -5.75
CA ASN A 26 22.14 9.80 -6.41
C ASN A 26 20.78 9.63 -7.09
N LEU A 27 19.71 10.02 -6.39
CA LEU A 27 18.35 9.86 -6.85
C LEU A 27 18.05 10.93 -7.91
N GLU A 28 18.02 10.52 -9.17
CA GLU A 28 17.61 11.37 -10.30
C GLU A 28 16.11 11.21 -10.60
N GLY A 29 15.53 12.24 -11.24
CA GLY A 29 14.13 12.22 -11.68
C GLY A 29 13.11 12.22 -10.53
N TRP A 30 12.05 11.40 -10.64
CA TRP A 30 10.97 11.37 -9.63
C TRP A 30 11.43 10.93 -8.24
N LYS A 31 12.54 10.17 -8.17
CA LYS A 31 13.16 9.75 -6.91
C LYS A 31 13.81 10.93 -6.15
N ALA A 32 14.07 12.06 -6.81
CA ALA A 32 14.54 13.29 -6.17
C ALA A 32 13.42 14.05 -5.45
N LEU A 33 12.15 13.83 -5.85
CA LEU A 33 10.99 14.53 -5.29
C LEU A 33 10.46 13.86 -4.03
N TYR A 34 10.52 12.53 -3.98
CA TYR A 34 10.07 11.72 -2.86
C TYR A 34 11.00 10.53 -2.68
N SER A 35 11.30 10.20 -1.42
CA SER A 35 12.12 9.02 -1.14
C SER A 35 11.40 7.75 -1.64
N PRO A 36 12.13 6.70 -2.05
CA PRO A 36 11.49 5.47 -2.46
C PRO A 36 10.62 4.84 -1.37
N LEU A 37 10.98 5.05 -0.09
CA LEU A 37 10.17 4.64 1.06
C LEU A 37 8.82 5.36 1.09
N GLU A 38 8.82 6.68 0.91
CA GLU A 38 7.59 7.47 0.88
C GLU A 38 6.68 7.05 -0.27
N LEU A 39 7.25 6.84 -1.45
CA LEU A 39 6.50 6.37 -2.62
C LEU A 39 5.98 4.96 -2.44
N GLY A 40 6.75 4.08 -1.80
CA GLY A 40 6.31 2.75 -1.41
C GLY A 40 5.09 2.81 -0.50
N ARG A 41 5.10 3.67 0.52
CA ARG A 41 3.96 3.84 1.45
C ARG A 41 2.70 4.31 0.72
N ARG A 42 2.84 5.30 -0.17
CA ARG A 42 1.71 5.81 -0.99
C ARG A 42 1.17 4.73 -1.92
N ALA A 43 2.04 3.99 -2.61
CA ALA A 43 1.64 2.90 -3.49
C ALA A 43 0.93 1.76 -2.74
N LYS A 44 1.44 1.41 -1.56
CA LYS A 44 0.82 0.42 -0.66
C LYS A 44 -0.57 0.86 -0.23
N ALA A 45 -0.77 2.12 0.16
CA ALA A 45 -2.08 2.64 0.53
C ALA A 45 -3.11 2.49 -0.61
N ILE A 46 -2.73 2.81 -1.85
CA ILE A 46 -3.59 2.62 -3.03
C ILE A 46 -4.00 1.15 -3.18
N LEU A 47 -3.04 0.21 -3.01
CA LEU A 47 -3.31 -1.22 -3.09
C LEU A 47 -4.25 -1.70 -1.99
N GLU A 48 -4.06 -1.27 -0.73
CA GLU A 48 -4.91 -1.71 0.38
C GLU A 48 -6.33 -1.14 0.26
N ILE A 49 -6.50 0.09 -0.23
CA ILE A 49 -7.82 0.67 -0.52
C ILE A 49 -8.53 -0.15 -1.61
N GLY A 50 -7.87 -0.41 -2.75
CA GLY A 50 -8.49 -1.20 -3.83
C GLY A 50 -8.85 -2.63 -3.40
N ARG A 51 -8.04 -3.25 -2.52
CA ARG A 51 -8.36 -4.56 -1.94
C ARG A 51 -9.54 -4.51 -0.99
N ALA A 52 -9.65 -3.44 -0.19
CA ALA A 52 -10.79 -3.21 0.69
C ALA A 52 -12.08 -3.06 -0.13
N GLU A 53 -12.08 -2.21 -1.16
CA GLU A 53 -13.22 -2.06 -2.09
C GLU A 53 -13.60 -3.38 -2.77
N TRP A 54 -12.61 -4.18 -3.18
CA TRP A 54 -12.88 -5.50 -3.74
C TRP A 54 -13.54 -6.44 -2.70
N LEU A 55 -13.05 -6.46 -1.46
CA LEU A 55 -13.66 -7.24 -0.38
C LEU A 55 -15.08 -6.78 -0.07
N GLU A 56 -15.36 -5.47 -0.12
CA GLU A 56 -16.71 -4.93 0.00
C GLU A 56 -17.64 -5.43 -1.11
N SER A 57 -17.14 -5.48 -2.35
CA SER A 57 -17.88 -6.07 -3.48
C SER A 57 -18.18 -7.57 -3.29
N CYS A 58 -17.38 -8.27 -2.47
CA CYS A 58 -17.60 -9.66 -2.07
C CYS A 58 -18.52 -9.81 -0.84
N GLY A 59 -19.09 -8.72 -0.31
CA GLY A 59 -20.04 -8.75 0.81
C GLY A 59 -19.42 -8.68 2.21
N TYR A 60 -18.17 -8.25 2.31
CA TYR A 60 -17.54 -7.95 3.60
C TYR A 60 -17.76 -6.49 3.99
N GLU A 61 -17.82 -6.22 5.29
CA GLU A 61 -17.64 -4.87 5.81
C GLU A 61 -16.15 -4.64 6.07
N THR A 62 -15.56 -3.58 5.50
CA THR A 62 -14.11 -3.38 5.55
C THR A 62 -13.69 -2.08 6.19
N ARG A 63 -12.49 -2.08 6.80
CA ARG A 63 -11.80 -0.89 7.30
C ARG A 63 -10.31 -1.03 7.02
N VAL A 64 -9.72 -0.03 6.38
CA VAL A 64 -8.26 0.11 6.31
C VAL A 64 -7.81 0.89 7.55
N ILE A 65 -6.96 0.29 8.38
CA ILE A 65 -6.53 0.89 9.65
C ILE A 65 -5.01 0.99 9.69
N GLU A 66 -4.53 2.07 10.31
CA GLU A 66 -3.15 2.16 10.76
C GLU A 66 -3.01 1.46 12.11
N TYR A 67 -2.26 0.36 12.18
CA TYR A 67 -2.20 -0.50 13.38
C TYR A 67 -1.02 -0.17 14.31
N VAL A 68 0.00 0.53 13.79
CA VAL A 68 1.14 1.08 14.55
C VAL A 68 1.57 2.43 13.96
N PRO A 69 2.21 3.30 14.76
CA PRO A 69 2.80 4.52 14.23
C PRO A 69 3.82 4.24 13.13
N SER A 70 3.92 5.13 12.15
CA SER A 70 4.75 4.91 10.97
C SER A 70 6.26 4.89 11.24
N GLU A 71 6.67 5.37 12.40
CA GLU A 71 8.04 5.35 12.90
C GLU A 71 8.42 3.95 13.41
N VAL A 72 7.44 3.12 13.76
CA VAL A 72 7.65 1.74 14.22
C VAL A 72 7.77 0.78 13.03
N SER A 73 6.89 0.93 12.04
CA SER A 73 6.92 0.14 10.81
C SER A 73 6.46 0.98 9.62
N PRO A 74 7.19 0.99 8.50
CA PRO A 74 6.69 1.58 7.25
C PRO A 74 5.54 0.77 6.62
N GLU A 75 5.38 -0.50 7.00
CA GLU A 75 4.22 -1.33 6.70
C GLU A 75 3.23 -1.30 7.86
N ASN A 76 2.47 -0.20 7.97
CA ASN A 76 1.57 0.04 9.09
C ASN A 76 0.08 -0.02 8.76
N LEU A 77 -0.29 -0.43 7.54
CA LEU A 77 -1.68 -0.59 7.13
C LEU A 77 -2.16 -2.03 7.24
N LEU A 78 -3.36 -2.22 7.80
CA LEU A 78 -4.06 -3.49 7.90
C LEU A 78 -5.47 -3.33 7.33
N ILE A 79 -5.96 -4.33 6.58
CA ILE A 79 -7.37 -4.43 6.20
C ILE A 79 -8.08 -5.31 7.23
N LEU A 80 -9.05 -4.73 7.94
CA LEU A 80 -10.01 -5.48 8.73
C LEU A 80 -11.24 -5.74 7.86
N ALA A 81 -11.53 -7.01 7.55
CA ALA A 81 -12.69 -7.40 6.77
C ALA A 81 -13.57 -8.36 7.59
N MET A 82 -14.81 -7.96 7.85
CA MET A 82 -15.76 -8.72 8.65
C MET A 82 -16.89 -9.23 7.77
N LYS A 83 -17.14 -10.54 7.82
CA LYS A 83 -18.34 -11.10 7.21
C LYS A 83 -19.51 -10.81 8.14
N ARG A 84 -20.56 -10.15 7.65
CA ARG A 84 -21.78 -9.98 8.43
C ARG A 84 -22.36 -11.36 8.74
N ALA A 85 -22.62 -11.64 10.02
CA ALA A 85 -23.41 -12.81 10.38
C ALA A 85 -24.79 -12.64 9.75
N ILE A 86 -25.29 -13.69 9.12
CA ILE A 86 -26.68 -13.74 8.65
C ILE A 86 -27.51 -13.93 9.92
N GLU A 87 -28.31 -12.92 10.28
CA GLU A 87 -29.35 -13.03 11.32
C GLU A 87 -30.50 -13.95 10.86
#